data_AF-A0A9W4ZGC7-F1
#
_entry.id   AF-A0A9W4ZGC7-F1
#
_cell.length_a   1.000
_cell.length_b   1.000
_cell.length_c   1.000
_cell.angle_alpha   90.00
_cell.angle_beta   90.00
_cell.angle_gamma   90.00
#
_symmetry.space_group_name_H-M   'P 1'
#
loop_
_entity.id
_entity.type
_entity.pdbx_description
1 polymer ?
#
loop_
_entity_poly.entity_id
_entity_poly.type
_entity_poly.pdbx_seq_one_letter_code
_entity_poly.pdbx_strand_id
1 'polypeptide(L)'
;MPGSILDAAKANATSLINSGFGGHVRIYPDRILIMDTKDEKSAKKVWQWNLNGLGYSSTGVNGPYGTAITSDGRIVADFITAGTLSGNLVQGGEITGATLRTSDSVNYVNISKQFIRLYESSKTRVFVGYYKNSRNEIQPTLILGGDSDSTGANGAIMVYQFSDTSVKSGGIGITKGLEGNGYLNAASLYFSQTGNAMLDADKTIVLNAQSDMRFKVKDQFRFYRNDNWIASIGVSSGGDTDIILPNAMIRNSSYENGYIQIKTALGSYYQGVIASDFKVSSKETYKTNIRPITFSALEKVMEWEIKQYNLKTDIPKLYEMRMNRKEGEPIITTDAIPTHYGLVIPKEAEENGVGLYGMLSQLTSAFQEHVTKTDARLEELESLKPKGNVKHRNRVKRQRRPPRHVKRSS
;
A
#
# COMPACT_ATOMS: atom_id res chain seq x y z
N MET A 1 13.04 -54.37 32.78
CA MET A 1 13.99 -53.30 32.37
C MET A 1 13.97 -52.24 33.47
N PRO A 2 15.12 -51.70 33.94
CA PRO A 2 15.12 -50.71 35.02
C PRO A 2 14.34 -49.46 34.62
N GLY A 3 13.53 -48.94 35.54
CA GLY A 3 12.50 -47.90 35.30
C GLY A 3 13.03 -46.48 35.10
N SER A 4 14.33 -46.23 35.29
CA SER A 4 14.99 -44.95 35.02
C SER A 4 16.50 -45.11 34.83
N ILE A 5 17.17 -44.11 34.23
CA ILE A 5 18.65 -44.05 34.12
C ILE A 5 19.29 -44.14 35.51
N LEU A 6 18.68 -43.51 36.52
CA LEU A 6 19.16 -43.53 37.89
C LEU A 6 19.10 -44.95 38.50
N ASP A 7 18.03 -45.69 38.25
CA ASP A 7 17.90 -47.07 38.75
C ASP A 7 18.90 -48.01 38.07
N ALA A 8 19.14 -47.82 36.77
CA ALA A 8 20.18 -48.55 36.04
C ALA A 8 21.58 -48.24 36.60
N ALA A 9 21.88 -46.97 36.92
CA ALA A 9 23.13 -46.57 37.52
C ALA A 9 23.31 -47.18 38.93
N LYS A 10 22.26 -47.18 39.76
CA LYS A 10 22.27 -47.84 41.07
C LYS A 10 22.52 -49.34 40.94
N ALA A 11 21.79 -50.03 40.06
CA ALA A 11 21.97 -51.47 39.84
C ALA A 11 23.37 -51.81 39.33
N ASN A 12 23.91 -51.02 38.40
CA ASN A 12 25.28 -51.17 37.90
C ASN A 12 26.30 -50.95 39.04
N ALA A 13 26.15 -49.88 39.83
CA ALA A 13 27.03 -49.64 40.98
C ALA A 13 26.99 -50.79 41.99
N THR A 14 25.79 -51.27 42.35
CA THR A 14 25.61 -52.43 43.23
C THR A 14 26.27 -53.68 42.66
N SER A 15 26.09 -53.96 41.37
CA SER A 15 26.69 -55.12 40.71
C SER A 15 28.21 -55.02 40.59
N LEU A 16 28.75 -53.83 40.33
CA LEU A 16 30.20 -53.60 40.26
C LEU A 16 30.85 -53.81 41.62
N ILE A 17 30.26 -53.24 42.68
CA ILE A 17 30.76 -53.38 44.05
C ILE A 17 30.69 -54.84 44.49
N ASN A 18 29.57 -55.53 44.23
CA ASN A 18 29.38 -56.93 44.60
C ASN A 18 30.07 -57.94 43.67
N SER A 19 30.68 -57.53 42.55
CA SER A 19 31.49 -58.40 41.71
C SER A 19 33.00 -58.17 41.89
N GLY A 20 33.39 -57.07 42.54
CA GLY A 20 34.77 -56.75 42.89
C GLY A 20 35.35 -57.54 44.07
N PHE A 21 34.89 -58.77 44.31
CA PHE A 21 35.48 -59.61 45.35
C PHE A 21 36.92 -59.98 44.97
N GLY A 22 37.86 -59.68 45.88
CA GLY A 22 39.30 -59.81 45.64
C GLY A 22 40.00 -58.46 45.56
N GLY A 23 41.18 -58.38 46.16
CA GLY A 23 41.96 -57.15 46.27
C GLY A 23 42.95 -57.21 47.42
N HIS A 24 44.01 -56.42 47.34
CA HIS A 24 45.05 -56.36 48.35
C HIS A 24 44.94 -55.04 49.11
N VAL A 25 44.52 -55.13 50.37
CA VAL A 25 44.42 -53.97 51.26
C VAL A 25 45.77 -53.76 51.95
N ARG A 26 46.32 -52.55 51.82
CA ARG A 26 47.47 -52.09 52.62
C ARG A 26 47.07 -50.87 53.42
N ILE A 27 47.37 -50.89 54.71
CA ILE A 27 47.10 -49.80 55.63
C ILE A 27 48.44 -49.22 56.06
N TYR A 28 48.61 -47.93 55.83
CA TYR A 28 49.72 -47.12 56.31
C TYR A 28 49.20 -46.07 57.29
N PRO A 29 50.07 -45.48 58.13
CA PRO A 29 49.66 -44.37 59.00
C PRO A 29 49.04 -43.17 58.25
N ASP A 30 49.40 -42.96 56.98
CA ASP A 30 49.02 -41.80 56.17
C ASP A 30 48.03 -42.09 55.04
N ARG A 31 47.80 -43.36 54.68
CA ARG A 31 46.92 -43.76 53.57
C ARG A 31 46.44 -45.21 53.65
N ILE A 32 45.31 -45.48 52.99
CA ILE A 32 44.78 -46.82 52.73
C ILE A 32 44.83 -47.07 51.22
N LEU A 33 45.32 -48.24 50.82
CA LEU A 33 45.33 -48.70 49.42
C LEU A 33 44.51 -49.98 49.28
N ILE A 34 43.65 -50.03 48.27
CA ILE A 34 42.97 -51.25 47.80
C ILE A 34 43.38 -51.47 46.34
N MET A 35 44.09 -52.55 46.07
CA MET A 35 44.79 -52.77 44.78
C MET A 35 44.43 -54.11 44.13
N ASP A 36 44.63 -54.21 42.82
CA ASP A 36 44.46 -55.44 42.04
C ASP A 36 45.62 -56.45 42.17
N THR A 37 46.77 -56.04 42.68
CA THR A 37 47.92 -56.93 42.96
C THR A 37 48.52 -56.67 44.34
N LYS A 38 49.28 -57.64 44.88
CA LYS A 38 49.92 -57.50 46.19
C LYS A 38 51.03 -56.45 46.17
N ASP A 39 51.73 -56.28 45.05
CA ASP A 39 52.87 -55.36 44.92
C ASP A 39 52.44 -54.02 44.32
N GLU A 40 52.63 -52.93 45.08
CA GLU A 40 52.29 -51.55 44.71
C GLU A 40 52.89 -51.11 43.36
N LYS A 41 54.09 -51.60 43.01
CA LYS A 41 54.74 -51.23 41.74
C LYS A 41 54.07 -51.85 40.52
N SER A 42 53.38 -52.98 40.72
CA SER A 42 52.68 -53.72 39.67
C SER A 42 51.18 -53.43 39.62
N ALA A 43 50.63 -52.79 40.65
CA ALA A 43 49.21 -52.49 40.77
C ALA A 43 48.80 -51.46 39.70
N LYS A 44 47.66 -51.69 39.05
CA LYS A 44 47.10 -50.78 38.05
C LYS A 44 45.77 -50.21 38.51
N LYS A 45 44.87 -51.04 39.02
CA LYS A 45 43.58 -50.61 39.56
C LYS A 45 43.73 -50.37 41.06
N VAL A 46 43.71 -49.10 41.47
CA VAL A 46 43.98 -48.70 42.85
C VAL A 46 42.90 -47.75 43.34
N TRP A 47 42.26 -48.09 44.46
CA TRP A 47 41.60 -47.11 45.31
C TRP A 47 42.58 -46.65 46.39
N GLN A 48 42.79 -45.35 46.51
CA GLN A 48 43.57 -44.74 47.59
C GLN A 48 42.66 -43.83 48.42
N TRP A 49 42.84 -43.85 49.75
CA TRP A 49 42.22 -42.90 50.67
C TRP A 49 43.26 -42.35 51.65
N ASN A 50 43.34 -41.02 51.78
CA ASN A 50 44.17 -40.32 52.76
C ASN A 50 43.48 -39.03 53.25
N LEU A 51 44.19 -38.22 54.03
CA LEU A 51 43.70 -36.94 54.56
C LEU A 51 43.20 -35.97 53.46
N ASN A 52 43.76 -36.07 52.25
CA ASN A 52 43.46 -35.16 51.14
C ASN A 52 42.28 -35.61 50.28
N GLY A 53 41.80 -36.86 50.42
CA GLY A 53 40.66 -37.38 49.66
C GLY A 53 40.68 -38.88 49.43
N LEU A 54 39.69 -39.36 48.67
CA LEU A 54 39.60 -40.72 48.17
C LEU A 54 39.53 -40.71 46.64
N GLY A 55 40.19 -41.65 45.97
CA GLY A 55 40.19 -41.70 44.53
C GLY A 55 40.53 -43.06 43.94
N TYR A 56 40.09 -43.26 42.70
CA TYR A 56 40.37 -44.42 41.88
C TYR A 56 41.33 -44.06 40.75
N SER A 57 42.35 -44.90 40.55
CA SER A 57 43.30 -44.85 39.46
C SER A 57 43.31 -46.18 38.71
N SER A 58 43.34 -46.13 37.38
CA SER A 58 43.55 -47.27 36.49
C SER A 58 45.01 -47.43 36.04
N THR A 59 45.90 -46.57 36.55
CA THR A 59 47.32 -46.47 36.15
C THR A 59 48.30 -46.72 37.30
N GLY A 60 47.79 -47.12 38.47
CA GLY A 60 48.57 -47.45 39.66
C GLY A 60 48.50 -46.40 40.77
N VAL A 61 49.29 -46.62 41.83
CA VAL A 61 49.22 -45.89 43.12
C VAL A 61 49.48 -44.38 42.99
N ASN A 62 50.30 -43.96 42.03
CA ASN A 62 50.65 -42.55 41.87
C ASN A 62 49.65 -41.75 41.02
N GLY A 63 48.55 -42.39 40.59
CA GLY A 63 47.56 -41.76 39.71
C GLY A 63 48.06 -41.63 38.25
N PRO A 64 47.35 -40.84 37.42
CA PRO A 64 46.28 -39.90 37.77
C PRO A 64 44.99 -40.56 38.30
N TYR A 65 44.28 -39.84 39.16
CA TYR A 65 43.00 -40.25 39.74
C TYR A 65 41.84 -39.70 38.89
N GLY A 66 41.31 -40.50 37.97
CA GLY A 66 40.20 -40.10 37.09
C GLY A 66 38.84 -40.02 37.79
N THR A 67 38.72 -40.57 39.00
CA THR A 67 37.54 -40.40 39.86
C THR A 67 38.00 -40.13 41.28
N ALA A 68 37.63 -38.98 41.85
CA ALA A 68 38.07 -38.60 43.19
C ALA A 68 37.08 -37.68 43.91
N ILE A 69 37.07 -37.76 45.24
CA ILE A 69 36.48 -36.76 46.15
C ILE A 69 37.61 -36.22 46.99
N THR A 70 37.86 -34.92 46.89
CA THR A 70 39.03 -34.25 47.50
C THR A 70 38.63 -33.32 48.65
N SER A 71 39.56 -33.11 49.58
CA SER A 71 39.39 -32.32 50.81
C SER A 71 39.10 -30.83 50.57
N ASP A 72 39.37 -30.32 49.37
CA ASP A 72 39.01 -28.98 48.89
C ASP A 72 37.56 -28.88 48.37
N GLY A 73 36.77 -29.96 48.51
CA GLY A 73 35.34 -29.99 48.18
C GLY A 73 35.04 -30.30 46.71
N ARG A 74 36.02 -30.74 45.92
CA ARG A 74 35.84 -31.07 44.50
C ARG A 74 35.51 -32.55 44.30
N ILE A 75 34.73 -32.81 43.25
CA ILE A 75 34.52 -34.15 42.71
C ILE A 75 35.12 -34.15 41.30
N VAL A 76 36.05 -35.06 41.06
CA VAL A 76 36.62 -35.32 39.74
C VAL A 76 35.91 -36.56 39.19
N ALA A 77 35.23 -36.44 38.06
CA ALA A 77 34.57 -37.56 37.38
C ALA A 77 34.25 -37.18 35.93
N ASP A 78 34.33 -38.15 35.02
CA ASP A 78 33.86 -38.00 33.63
C ASP A 78 32.32 -38.09 33.54
N PHE A 79 31.69 -38.84 34.46
CA PHE A 79 30.25 -39.05 34.48
C PHE A 79 29.71 -39.00 35.91
N ILE A 80 28.66 -38.20 36.13
CA ILE A 80 27.91 -38.13 37.37
C ILE A 80 26.43 -38.37 37.04
N THR A 81 25.87 -39.48 37.52
CA THR A 81 24.42 -39.73 37.44
C THR A 81 23.78 -39.36 38.77
N ALA A 82 22.98 -38.29 38.77
CA ALA A 82 22.28 -37.79 39.95
C ALA A 82 20.77 -37.74 39.70
N GLY A 83 19.97 -37.97 40.74
CA GLY A 83 18.52 -37.73 40.68
C GLY A 83 18.17 -36.25 40.85
N THR A 84 18.83 -35.58 41.80
CA THR A 84 18.67 -34.14 42.05
C THR A 84 20.03 -33.55 42.36
N LEU A 85 20.36 -32.45 41.68
CA LEU A 85 21.56 -31.64 41.94
C LEU A 85 21.07 -30.25 42.38
N SER A 86 21.33 -29.88 43.63
CA SER A 86 21.05 -28.55 44.15
C SER A 86 22.34 -27.76 44.28
N GLY A 87 22.39 -26.57 43.69
CA GLY A 87 23.55 -25.70 43.76
C GLY A 87 23.19 -24.26 43.40
N ASN A 88 23.99 -23.30 43.89
CA ASN A 88 23.76 -21.87 43.63
C ASN A 88 24.11 -21.46 42.20
N LEU A 89 25.09 -22.13 41.58
CA LEU A 89 25.58 -21.86 40.23
C LEU A 89 25.87 -23.19 39.52
N VAL A 90 25.35 -23.33 38.30
CA VAL A 90 25.63 -24.45 37.42
C VAL A 90 26.28 -23.89 36.16
N GLN A 91 27.56 -24.24 35.92
CA GLN A 91 28.31 -23.89 34.71
C GLN A 91 28.54 -25.17 33.91
N GLY A 92 27.87 -25.30 32.77
CA GLY A 92 27.98 -26.45 31.87
C GLY A 92 28.16 -26.01 30.43
N GLY A 93 28.71 -26.90 29.59
CA GLY A 93 28.87 -26.65 28.15
C GLY A 93 27.56 -26.85 27.39
N GLU A 94 27.02 -28.07 27.42
CA GLU A 94 25.74 -28.45 26.80
C GLU A 94 24.76 -28.93 27.88
N ILE A 95 23.54 -28.38 27.88
CA ILE A 95 22.45 -28.82 28.76
C ILE A 95 21.26 -29.19 27.88
N THR A 96 20.95 -30.49 27.81
CA THR A 96 19.88 -31.01 26.94
C THR A 96 18.56 -31.14 27.70
N GLY A 97 17.54 -30.41 27.24
CA GLY A 97 16.17 -30.53 27.75
C GLY A 97 15.92 -29.83 29.09
N ALA A 98 16.31 -28.57 29.21
CA ALA A 98 16.17 -27.80 30.44
C ALA A 98 14.77 -27.16 30.57
N THR A 99 14.22 -27.23 31.79
CA THR A 99 13.15 -26.33 32.23
C THR A 99 13.73 -25.41 33.28
N LEU A 100 13.69 -24.11 33.04
CA LEU A 100 14.17 -23.07 33.94
C LEU A 100 12.98 -22.50 34.70
N ARG A 101 13.02 -22.64 36.03
CA ARG A 101 12.03 -22.09 36.97
C ARG A 101 12.74 -21.17 37.94
N THR A 102 12.13 -20.01 38.19
CA THR A 102 12.62 -19.04 39.18
C THR A 102 11.86 -19.11 40.51
N SER A 103 10.77 -19.90 40.57
CA SER A 103 9.98 -20.17 41.76
C SER A 103 9.27 -21.52 41.65
N ASP A 104 8.52 -21.89 42.70
CA ASP A 104 7.58 -23.01 42.75
C ASP A 104 6.28 -22.75 41.98
N SER A 105 6.15 -21.58 41.35
CA SER A 105 5.00 -21.25 40.53
C SER A 105 4.89 -22.14 39.28
N VAL A 106 3.70 -22.13 38.70
CA VAL A 106 3.37 -22.85 37.47
C VAL A 106 3.99 -22.21 36.21
N ASN A 107 4.73 -21.11 36.34
CA ASN A 107 5.35 -20.38 35.23
C ASN A 107 6.81 -20.82 35.05
N TYR A 108 7.23 -21.03 33.80
CA TYR A 108 8.58 -21.51 33.52
C TYR A 108 9.02 -21.21 32.09
N VAL A 109 10.34 -21.26 31.87
CA VAL A 109 10.92 -21.27 30.52
C VAL A 109 11.29 -22.70 30.18
N ASN A 110 10.79 -23.20 29.06
CA ASN A 110 11.18 -24.49 28.51
C ASN A 110 12.13 -24.29 27.33
N ILE A 111 13.30 -24.92 27.38
CA ILE A 111 14.27 -24.95 26.29
C ILE A 111 14.45 -26.41 25.88
N SER A 112 13.74 -26.81 24.83
CA SER A 112 13.75 -28.19 24.36
C SER A 112 13.57 -28.27 22.86
N LYS A 113 14.25 -29.23 22.21
CA LYS A 113 14.13 -29.47 20.76
C LYS A 113 14.31 -28.20 19.91
N GLN A 114 15.28 -27.35 20.26
CA GLN A 114 15.55 -26.05 19.61
C GLN A 114 14.42 -25.00 19.76
N PHE A 115 13.45 -25.26 20.63
CA PHE A 115 12.35 -24.35 20.91
C PHE A 115 12.54 -23.68 22.27
N ILE A 116 12.14 -22.42 22.34
CA ILE A 116 12.03 -21.68 23.60
C ILE A 116 10.56 -21.37 23.80
N ARG A 117 10.01 -21.75 24.95
CA ARG A 117 8.64 -21.46 25.35
C ARG A 117 8.59 -20.79 26.71
N LEU A 118 7.82 -19.71 26.81
CA LEU A 118 7.50 -19.10 28.10
C LEU A 118 6.09 -19.53 28.46
N TYR A 119 5.97 -20.25 29.57
CA TYR A 119 4.70 -20.77 30.06
C TYR A 119 4.16 -19.89 31.19
N GLU A 120 2.87 -19.59 31.09
CA GLU A 120 2.03 -19.15 32.20
C GLU A 120 1.05 -20.29 32.51
N SER A 121 1.29 -21.02 33.60
CA SER A 121 0.61 -22.28 33.89
C SER A 121 0.72 -23.27 32.72
N SER A 122 -0.41 -23.71 32.14
CA SER A 122 -0.45 -24.57 30.97
C SER A 122 -0.46 -23.83 29.63
N LYS A 123 -0.42 -22.48 29.63
CA LYS A 123 -0.51 -21.65 28.42
C LYS A 123 0.86 -21.17 27.98
N THR A 124 1.19 -21.34 26.71
CA THR A 124 2.37 -20.76 26.06
C THR A 124 2.09 -19.30 25.72
N ARG A 125 2.87 -18.37 26.27
CA ARG A 125 2.78 -16.92 26.01
C ARG A 125 3.77 -16.42 24.98
N VAL A 126 4.90 -17.10 24.88
CA VAL A 126 5.91 -16.85 23.84
C VAL A 126 6.39 -18.19 23.31
N PHE A 127 6.47 -18.29 22.00
CA PHE A 127 7.10 -19.41 21.31
C PHE A 127 8.16 -18.88 20.35
N VAL A 128 9.40 -19.36 20.49
CA VAL A 128 10.47 -19.20 19.51
C VAL A 128 10.79 -20.59 18.99
N GLY A 129 10.68 -20.79 17.69
CA GLY A 129 11.00 -22.08 17.11
C GLY A 129 10.72 -22.12 15.63
N TYR A 130 10.24 -23.27 15.19
CA TYR A 130 9.83 -23.47 13.81
C TYR A 130 8.69 -24.46 13.72
N TYR A 131 7.95 -24.34 12.62
CA TYR A 131 7.04 -25.38 12.16
C TYR A 131 7.60 -26.01 10.89
N LYS A 132 7.04 -27.15 10.51
CA LYS A 132 7.28 -27.72 9.19
C LYS A 132 6.03 -27.60 8.37
N ASN A 133 6.16 -27.13 7.14
CA ASN A 133 5.04 -27.06 6.20
C ASN A 133 4.69 -28.45 5.64
N SER A 134 3.67 -28.52 4.79
CA SER A 134 3.28 -29.73 4.05
C SER A 134 4.39 -30.33 3.18
N ARG A 135 5.45 -29.57 2.87
CA ARG A 135 6.64 -30.00 2.13
C ARG A 135 7.83 -30.38 3.04
N ASN A 136 7.62 -30.48 4.35
CA ASN A 136 8.66 -30.78 5.35
C ASN A 136 9.80 -29.73 5.43
N GLU A 137 9.55 -28.52 4.93
CA GLU A 137 10.47 -27.38 5.02
C GLU A 137 10.28 -26.63 6.34
N ILE A 138 11.38 -26.18 6.92
CA ILE A 138 11.40 -25.41 8.17
C ILE A 138 10.87 -24.00 7.92
N GLN A 139 9.90 -23.59 8.74
CA GLN A 139 9.36 -22.24 8.83
C GLN A 139 9.70 -21.67 10.21
N PRO A 140 10.75 -20.85 10.34
CA PRO A 140 11.05 -20.15 11.57
C PRO A 140 9.86 -19.28 12.00
N THR A 141 9.55 -19.28 13.29
CA THR A 141 8.40 -18.55 13.82
C THR A 141 8.68 -18.06 15.23
N LEU A 142 8.30 -16.81 15.47
CA LEU A 142 8.16 -16.20 16.78
C LEU A 142 6.69 -15.84 16.95
N ILE A 143 6.08 -16.30 18.05
CA ILE A 143 4.71 -15.96 18.44
C ILE A 143 4.76 -15.28 19.80
N LEU A 144 4.12 -14.12 19.89
CA LEU A 144 3.97 -13.34 21.10
C LEU A 144 2.48 -13.18 21.42
N GLY A 145 2.07 -13.66 22.59
CA GLY A 145 0.67 -13.65 22.99
C GLY A 145 -0.13 -14.79 22.37
N GLY A 146 -1.41 -14.82 22.74
CA GLY A 146 -2.30 -15.94 22.46
C GLY A 146 -2.47 -16.89 23.64
N ASP A 147 -3.65 -17.49 23.73
CA ASP A 147 -3.86 -18.72 24.49
C ASP A 147 -3.37 -19.92 23.65
N SER A 148 -3.20 -21.10 24.22
CA SER A 148 -2.65 -22.27 23.49
C SER A 148 -3.74 -23.14 22.85
N ASP A 149 -4.87 -22.53 22.52
CA ASP A 149 -6.06 -23.19 21.99
C ASP A 149 -6.45 -22.60 20.62
N SER A 150 -7.59 -23.00 20.07
CA SER A 150 -8.08 -22.51 18.77
C SER A 150 -8.40 -21.02 18.77
N THR A 151 -8.70 -20.41 19.92
CA THR A 151 -8.86 -18.96 20.10
C THR A 151 -7.52 -18.26 20.36
N GLY A 152 -6.51 -19.07 20.67
CA GLY A 152 -5.16 -18.69 20.97
C GLY A 152 -4.42 -17.93 19.89
N ALA A 153 -4.78 -18.19 18.64
CA ALA A 153 -4.30 -17.41 17.53
C ALA A 153 -4.97 -16.01 17.44
N ASN A 154 -5.93 -15.64 18.28
CA ASN A 154 -6.54 -14.31 18.17
C ASN A 154 -5.75 -13.28 18.98
N GLY A 155 -5.31 -12.20 18.33
CA GLY A 155 -4.53 -11.13 18.92
C GLY A 155 -3.05 -11.45 19.14
N ALA A 156 -2.56 -12.60 18.68
CA ALA A 156 -1.13 -12.93 18.75
C ALA A 156 -0.34 -12.09 17.72
N ILE A 157 0.84 -11.65 18.11
CA ILE A 157 1.80 -11.05 17.18
C ILE A 157 2.70 -12.16 16.68
N MET A 158 2.80 -12.31 15.36
CA MET A 158 3.62 -13.33 14.74
C MET A 158 4.71 -12.69 13.89
N VAL A 159 5.93 -13.21 14.00
CA VAL A 159 6.99 -13.04 13.01
C VAL A 159 7.25 -14.42 12.43
N TYR A 160 6.97 -14.60 11.15
CA TYR A 160 6.90 -15.95 10.60
C TYR A 160 7.26 -15.97 9.13
N GLN A 161 7.86 -17.09 8.71
CA GLN A 161 7.95 -17.46 7.31
C GLN A 161 6.71 -18.30 6.96
N PHE A 162 6.07 -18.02 5.84
CA PHE A 162 5.02 -18.84 5.26
C PHE A 162 5.39 -19.21 3.83
N SER A 163 5.31 -20.50 3.53
CA SER A 163 5.76 -21.05 2.24
C SER A 163 5.08 -22.39 2.02
N ASP A 164 3.83 -22.42 1.60
CA ASP A 164 3.17 -23.64 1.10
C ASP A 164 3.32 -23.81 -0.42
N THR A 165 3.63 -22.72 -1.13
CA THR A 165 3.78 -22.61 -2.59
C THR A 165 5.17 -22.11 -3.00
N SER A 166 5.45 -22.08 -4.31
CA SER A 166 6.66 -21.45 -4.85
C SER A 166 6.49 -19.92 -4.86
N VAL A 167 6.79 -19.32 -3.71
CA VAL A 167 7.85 -18.32 -3.46
C VAL A 167 7.93 -18.17 -1.95
N LYS A 168 9.12 -18.24 -1.36
CA LYS A 168 9.25 -18.13 0.10
C LYS A 168 8.87 -16.71 0.52
N SER A 169 7.97 -16.59 1.48
CA SER A 169 7.55 -15.29 2.01
C SER A 169 7.62 -15.30 3.52
N GLY A 170 7.71 -14.12 4.10
CA GLY A 170 7.69 -13.96 5.54
C GLY A 170 7.22 -12.57 5.92
N GLY A 171 6.76 -12.42 7.14
CA GLY A 171 6.20 -11.16 7.58
C GLY A 171 6.04 -11.07 9.07
N ILE A 172 5.52 -9.92 9.46
CA ILE A 172 5.04 -9.62 10.79
C ILE A 172 3.56 -9.25 10.71
N GLY A 173 2.74 -9.77 11.62
CA GLY A 173 1.31 -9.48 11.62
C GLY A 173 0.67 -9.74 12.97
N ILE A 174 -0.55 -9.21 13.12
CA ILE A 174 -1.44 -9.53 14.23
C ILE A 174 -2.55 -10.44 13.71
N THR A 175 -2.73 -11.57 14.36
CA THR A 175 -3.67 -12.60 13.94
C THR A 175 -5.08 -12.34 14.45
N LYS A 176 -6.10 -12.69 13.67
CA LYS A 176 -7.54 -12.64 14.02
C LYS A 176 -8.18 -14.03 14.11
N GLY A 177 -7.35 -15.07 14.20
CA GLY A 177 -7.78 -16.46 14.28
C GLY A 177 -7.06 -17.37 13.29
N LEU A 178 -7.64 -18.54 13.08
CA LEU A 178 -7.16 -19.59 12.19
C LEU A 178 -8.11 -19.74 11.01
N GLU A 179 -7.56 -19.96 9.82
CA GLU A 179 -8.29 -20.38 8.63
C GLU A 179 -7.68 -21.69 8.12
N GLY A 180 -8.42 -22.79 8.31
CA GLY A 180 -7.89 -24.14 8.07
C GLY A 180 -6.65 -24.42 8.94
N ASN A 181 -5.53 -24.72 8.29
CA ASN A 181 -4.24 -24.95 8.95
C ASN A 181 -3.35 -23.68 8.99
N GLY A 182 -3.84 -22.54 8.50
CA GLY A 182 -3.11 -21.28 8.42
C GLY A 182 -3.59 -20.25 9.44
N TYR A 183 -2.71 -19.29 9.76
CA TYR A 183 -3.07 -18.12 10.55
C TYR A 183 -3.61 -17.02 9.64
N LEU A 184 -4.67 -16.34 10.09
CA LEU A 184 -5.26 -15.22 9.38
C LEU A 184 -4.88 -13.92 10.08
N ASN A 185 -4.25 -12.98 9.36
CA ASN A 185 -3.89 -11.68 9.93
C ASN A 185 -4.99 -10.64 9.73
N ALA A 186 -5.22 -9.81 10.74
CA ALA A 186 -6.03 -8.58 10.61
C ALA A 186 -5.23 -7.43 9.99
N ALA A 187 -3.94 -7.38 10.30
CA ALA A 187 -2.99 -6.46 9.69
C ALA A 187 -1.61 -7.10 9.63
N SER A 188 -0.89 -6.89 8.54
CA SER A 188 0.44 -7.48 8.33
C SER A 188 1.30 -6.70 7.36
N LEU A 189 2.61 -6.81 7.58
CA LEU A 189 3.65 -6.43 6.65
C LEU A 189 4.37 -7.70 6.22
N TYR A 190 4.39 -8.00 4.92
CA TYR A 190 5.10 -9.17 4.40
C TYR A 190 5.99 -8.86 3.21
N PHE A 191 6.95 -9.75 3.03
CA PHE A 191 7.98 -9.70 2.03
C PHE A 191 8.08 -11.07 1.35
N SER A 192 8.27 -11.09 0.03
CA SER A 192 8.48 -12.32 -0.73
C SER A 192 9.89 -12.41 -1.31
N GLN A 193 10.33 -13.63 -1.61
CA GLN A 193 11.58 -13.91 -2.33
C GLN A 193 11.62 -13.26 -3.73
N THR A 194 10.46 -12.94 -4.32
CA THR A 194 10.38 -12.22 -5.60
C THR A 194 10.56 -10.71 -5.47
N GLY A 195 10.77 -10.19 -4.26
CA GLY A 195 10.95 -8.77 -3.99
C GLY A 195 9.64 -7.99 -3.80
N ASN A 196 8.51 -8.68 -3.59
CA ASN A 196 7.27 -7.99 -3.23
C ASN A 196 7.32 -7.57 -1.76
N ALA A 197 6.82 -6.37 -1.45
CA ALA A 197 6.60 -5.89 -0.10
C ALA A 197 5.19 -5.32 -0.02
N MET A 198 4.38 -5.79 0.93
CA MET A 198 2.96 -5.48 0.99
C MET A 198 2.54 -5.18 2.43
N LEU A 199 1.72 -4.14 2.58
CA LEU A 199 1.13 -3.71 3.83
C LEU A 199 -0.39 -3.87 3.72
N ASP A 200 -0.91 -4.85 4.44
CA ASP A 200 -2.32 -5.23 4.38
C ASP A 200 -3.00 -4.94 5.73
N ALA A 201 -4.24 -4.45 5.68
CA ALA A 201 -5.07 -4.23 6.86
C ALA A 201 -6.57 -4.33 6.51
N ASP A 202 -7.35 -4.96 7.37
CA ASP A 202 -8.80 -5.15 7.17
C ASP A 202 -9.62 -3.86 7.17
N LYS A 203 -9.14 -2.84 7.89
CA LYS A 203 -9.91 -1.61 8.16
C LYS A 203 -9.28 -0.38 7.51
N THR A 204 -8.13 0.04 8.03
CA THR A 204 -7.49 1.30 7.63
C THR A 204 -5.98 1.21 7.76
N ILE A 205 -5.27 1.85 6.84
CA ILE A 205 -3.84 2.15 6.95
C ILE A 205 -3.71 3.67 7.12
N VAL A 206 -3.02 4.11 8.16
CA VAL A 206 -2.75 5.53 8.41
C VAL A 206 -1.25 5.75 8.40
N LEU A 207 -0.76 6.63 7.52
CA LEU A 207 0.63 7.05 7.43
C LEU A 207 0.68 8.55 7.74
N ASN A 208 1.47 8.96 8.73
CA ASN A 208 1.59 10.35 9.16
C ASN A 208 3.05 10.81 9.14
N ALA A 209 3.32 12.01 8.63
CA ALA A 209 4.62 12.67 8.71
C ALA A 209 4.43 14.13 9.16
N GLN A 210 5.31 14.62 10.04
CA GLN A 210 5.21 15.99 10.55
C GLN A 210 5.75 17.07 9.61
N SER A 211 6.53 16.67 8.59
CA SER A 211 7.12 17.60 7.62
C SER A 211 6.86 17.13 6.20
N ASP A 212 7.55 16.09 5.74
CA ASP A 212 7.47 15.60 4.36
C ASP A 212 7.28 14.08 4.31
N MET A 213 6.47 13.61 3.36
CA MET A 213 6.23 12.20 3.07
C MET A 213 6.41 11.97 1.57
N ARG A 214 7.43 11.20 1.20
CA ARG A 214 7.77 10.94 -0.20
C ARG A 214 7.45 9.51 -0.59
N PHE A 215 6.68 9.38 -1.67
CA PHE A 215 6.50 8.12 -2.39
C PHE A 215 7.23 8.22 -3.72
N LYS A 216 8.00 7.18 -4.09
CA LYS A 216 8.74 7.15 -5.36
C LYS A 216 8.57 5.81 -6.06
N VAL A 217 8.27 5.86 -7.35
CA VAL A 217 8.17 4.70 -8.26
C VAL A 217 8.86 5.06 -9.57
N LYS A 218 9.36 4.05 -10.30
CA LYS A 218 10.02 4.27 -11.59
C LYS A 218 9.04 4.61 -12.72
N ASP A 219 7.86 4.00 -12.68
CA ASP A 219 6.84 4.11 -13.73
C ASP A 219 5.67 4.99 -13.26
N GLN A 220 4.70 4.41 -12.56
CA GLN A 220 3.48 5.11 -12.15
C GLN A 220 2.94 4.60 -10.82
N PHE A 221 2.26 5.49 -10.09
CA PHE A 221 1.42 5.10 -8.96
C PHE A 221 0.08 4.62 -9.49
N ARG A 222 -0.34 3.41 -9.10
CA ARG A 222 -1.60 2.82 -9.52
C ARG A 222 -2.55 2.69 -8.34
N PHE A 223 -3.81 3.04 -8.59
CA PHE A 223 -4.89 2.95 -7.61
C PHE A 223 -5.89 1.92 -8.09
N TYR A 224 -6.31 1.06 -7.17
CA TYR A 224 -7.21 -0.05 -7.43
C TYR A 224 -8.39 -0.03 -6.46
N ARG A 225 -9.55 -0.49 -6.93
CA ARG A 225 -10.68 -0.87 -6.09
C ARG A 225 -10.96 -2.35 -6.36
N ASN A 226 -10.74 -3.18 -5.34
CA ASN A 226 -10.56 -4.63 -5.53
C ASN A 226 -9.46 -4.85 -6.58
N ASP A 227 -9.70 -5.68 -7.59
CA ASP A 227 -8.75 -5.94 -8.68
C ASP A 227 -8.91 -4.98 -9.87
N ASN A 228 -9.84 -4.02 -9.80
CA ASN A 228 -10.10 -3.09 -10.89
C ASN A 228 -9.25 -1.83 -10.76
N TRP A 229 -8.46 -1.54 -11.79
CA TRP A 229 -7.73 -0.28 -11.91
C TRP A 229 -8.71 0.90 -12.04
N ILE A 230 -8.51 1.94 -11.22
CA ILE A 230 -9.39 3.13 -11.19
C ILE A 230 -8.69 4.41 -11.64
N ALA A 231 -7.39 4.52 -11.39
CA ALA A 231 -6.58 5.66 -11.81
C ALA A 231 -5.08 5.34 -11.70
N SER A 232 -4.26 6.08 -12.44
CA SER A 232 -2.83 6.16 -12.16
C SER A 232 -2.31 7.58 -12.27
N ILE A 233 -1.19 7.83 -11.60
CA ILE A 233 -0.43 9.09 -11.68
C ILE A 233 0.98 8.74 -12.13
N GLY A 234 1.44 9.36 -13.20
CA GLY A 234 2.76 9.09 -13.76
C GLY A 234 3.24 10.17 -14.71
N VAL A 235 4.48 10.01 -15.17
CA VAL A 235 5.09 10.87 -16.18
C VAL A 235 5.20 10.07 -17.48
N SER A 236 4.64 10.61 -18.56
CA SER A 236 4.76 9.99 -19.89
C SER A 236 6.21 10.04 -20.39
N SER A 237 6.52 9.26 -21.43
CA SER A 237 7.86 9.26 -22.05
C SER A 237 8.30 10.64 -22.56
N GLY A 238 7.37 11.55 -22.82
CA GLY A 238 7.63 12.93 -23.25
C GLY A 238 7.86 13.93 -22.12
N GLY A 239 7.78 13.50 -20.85
CA GLY A 239 7.89 14.38 -19.67
C GLY A 239 6.57 14.99 -19.21
N ASP A 240 5.45 14.69 -19.89
CA ASP A 240 4.12 15.17 -19.48
C ASP A 240 3.69 14.47 -18.18
N THR A 241 3.07 15.20 -17.27
CA THR A 241 2.49 14.64 -16.04
C THR A 241 1.02 14.31 -16.27
N ASP A 242 0.65 13.05 -16.00
CA ASP A 242 -0.67 12.51 -16.31
C ASP A 242 -1.36 11.95 -15.05
N ILE A 243 -2.63 12.32 -14.90
CA ILE A 243 -3.61 11.54 -14.13
C ILE A 243 -4.43 10.76 -15.15
N ILE A 244 -4.21 9.45 -15.21
CA ILE A 244 -4.82 8.56 -16.19
C ILE A 244 -6.05 7.94 -15.54
N LEU A 245 -7.21 8.12 -16.17
CA LEU A 245 -8.48 7.50 -15.81
C LEU A 245 -8.86 6.45 -16.88
N PRO A 246 -9.85 5.57 -16.63
CA PRO A 246 -10.18 4.52 -17.58
C PRO A 246 -10.54 4.98 -19.00
N ASN A 247 -11.18 6.15 -19.13
CA ASN A 247 -11.68 6.66 -20.41
C ASN A 247 -11.14 8.04 -20.80
N ALA A 248 -10.36 8.67 -19.92
CA ALA A 248 -9.85 10.02 -20.12
C ALA A 248 -8.55 10.20 -19.33
N MET A 249 -7.84 11.28 -19.59
CA MET A 249 -6.71 11.68 -18.77
C MET A 249 -6.69 13.19 -18.55
N ILE A 250 -6.14 13.59 -17.40
CA ILE A 250 -5.82 14.97 -17.10
C ILE A 250 -4.31 15.12 -17.25
N ARG A 251 -3.88 15.95 -18.18
CA ARG A 251 -2.46 16.14 -18.52
C ARG A 251 -1.99 17.55 -18.21
N ASN A 252 -0.77 17.64 -17.74
CA ASN A 252 0.02 18.87 -17.76
C ASN A 252 1.29 18.65 -18.59
N SER A 253 1.51 19.48 -19.60
CA SER A 253 2.70 19.42 -20.45
C SER A 253 3.25 20.80 -20.78
N SER A 254 4.55 20.85 -21.10
CA SER A 254 5.21 22.06 -21.59
C SER A 254 4.76 22.43 -23.01
N TYR A 255 4.32 21.46 -23.82
CA TYR A 255 3.84 21.67 -25.18
C TYR A 255 2.63 22.62 -25.27
N GLU A 256 1.76 22.60 -24.26
CA GLU A 256 0.60 23.50 -24.20
C GLU A 256 0.82 24.57 -23.13
N ASN A 257 2.03 25.10 -23.01
CA ASN A 257 2.37 26.21 -22.11
C ASN A 257 1.98 25.96 -20.64
N GLY A 258 1.97 24.70 -20.19
CA GLY A 258 1.56 24.33 -18.84
C GLY A 258 0.06 24.42 -18.55
N TYR A 259 -0.80 24.59 -19.56
CA TYR A 259 -2.24 24.49 -19.37
C TYR A 259 -2.66 23.05 -19.03
N ILE A 260 -3.72 22.93 -18.23
CA ILE A 260 -4.35 21.64 -17.94
C ILE A 260 -5.14 21.19 -19.17
N GLN A 261 -4.92 19.94 -19.57
CA GLN A 261 -5.56 19.33 -20.72
C GLN A 261 -6.46 18.19 -20.23
N ILE A 262 -7.65 18.08 -20.81
CA ILE A 262 -8.47 16.88 -20.70
C ILE A 262 -8.35 16.17 -22.05
N LYS A 263 -7.86 14.93 -22.04
CA LYS A 263 -7.64 14.14 -23.25
C LYS A 263 -8.30 12.77 -23.15
N THR A 264 -8.39 12.06 -24.26
CA THR A 264 -8.77 10.64 -24.27
C THR A 264 -7.75 9.80 -23.49
N ALA A 265 -8.12 8.58 -23.06
CA ALA A 265 -7.22 7.71 -22.29
C ALA A 265 -5.87 7.42 -22.98
N LEU A 266 -5.83 7.47 -24.32
CA LEU A 266 -4.62 7.28 -25.13
C LEU A 266 -3.84 8.59 -25.38
N GLY A 267 -4.33 9.72 -24.87
CA GLY A 267 -3.72 11.04 -25.04
C GLY A 267 -3.79 11.61 -26.47
N SER A 268 -4.51 10.97 -27.38
CA SER A 268 -4.49 11.31 -28.81
C SER A 268 -5.31 12.55 -29.16
N TYR A 269 -6.41 12.79 -28.43
CA TYR A 269 -7.33 13.89 -28.70
C TYR A 269 -7.72 14.61 -27.41
N TYR A 270 -8.00 15.90 -27.53
CA TYR A 270 -8.70 16.65 -26.49
C TYR A 270 -10.10 16.09 -26.28
N GLN A 271 -10.55 16.11 -25.03
CA GLN A 271 -11.85 15.60 -24.60
C GLN A 271 -12.63 16.72 -23.90
N GLY A 272 -13.96 16.67 -24.03
CA GLY A 272 -14.85 17.66 -23.43
C GLY A 272 -14.96 17.54 -21.91
N VAL A 273 -15.43 18.63 -21.29
CA VAL A 273 -15.76 18.71 -19.86
C VAL A 273 -17.24 19.01 -19.72
N ILE A 274 -17.96 18.18 -18.98
CA ILE A 274 -19.35 18.44 -18.58
C ILE A 274 -19.30 19.03 -17.17
N ALA A 275 -19.70 20.29 -17.05
CA ALA A 275 -19.78 21.00 -15.78
C ALA A 275 -21.07 21.82 -15.74
N SER A 276 -21.62 22.02 -14.55
CA SER A 276 -22.77 22.92 -14.35
C SER A 276 -22.39 24.39 -14.51
N ASP A 277 -21.12 24.75 -14.29
CA ASP A 277 -20.62 26.12 -14.36
C ASP A 277 -19.10 26.15 -14.62
N PHE A 278 -18.64 27.14 -15.38
CA PHE A 278 -17.22 27.46 -15.59
C PHE A 278 -16.93 28.89 -15.10
N LYS A 279 -16.18 29.01 -14.01
CA LYS A 279 -15.86 30.32 -13.41
C LYS A 279 -14.55 30.88 -13.94
N VAL A 280 -14.65 31.93 -14.76
CA VAL A 280 -13.50 32.70 -15.26
C VAL A 280 -13.37 33.99 -14.47
N SER A 281 -12.23 34.22 -13.82
CA SER A 281 -12.00 35.45 -13.03
C SER A 281 -11.50 36.59 -13.91
N SER A 282 -12.40 37.48 -14.34
CA SER A 282 -12.06 38.66 -15.15
C SER A 282 -11.92 39.94 -14.31
N LYS A 283 -11.17 39.89 -13.20
CA LYS A 283 -11.01 41.05 -12.30
C LYS A 283 -9.94 42.02 -12.80
N GLU A 284 -10.14 43.31 -12.56
CA GLU A 284 -9.15 44.36 -12.86
C GLU A 284 -7.81 44.11 -12.18
N THR A 285 -7.84 43.62 -10.93
CA THR A 285 -6.63 43.32 -10.13
C THR A 285 -5.68 42.30 -10.75
N TYR A 286 -6.15 41.48 -11.70
CA TYR A 286 -5.33 40.48 -12.40
C TYR A 286 -4.86 40.96 -13.79
N LYS A 287 -5.17 42.21 -14.14
CA LYS A 287 -4.91 42.78 -15.46
C LYS A 287 -4.00 44.00 -15.31
N THR A 288 -3.20 44.23 -16.32
CA THR A 288 -2.39 45.44 -16.47
C THR A 288 -2.54 45.97 -17.89
N ASN A 289 -2.15 47.22 -18.14
CA ASN A 289 -2.27 47.87 -19.45
C ASN A 289 -3.71 47.88 -20.01
N ILE A 290 -4.70 48.15 -19.16
CA ILE A 290 -6.11 48.21 -19.57
C ILE A 290 -6.34 49.46 -20.42
N ARG A 291 -6.75 49.26 -21.68
CA ARG A 291 -6.94 50.32 -22.68
C ARG A 291 -8.27 50.13 -23.41
N PRO A 292 -8.87 51.21 -23.95
CA PRO A 292 -10.00 51.08 -24.86
C PRO A 292 -9.65 50.23 -26.08
N ILE A 293 -10.65 49.55 -26.66
CA ILE A 293 -10.50 48.87 -27.94
C ILE A 293 -10.40 49.94 -29.04
N THR A 294 -9.27 49.97 -29.75
CA THR A 294 -8.98 51.02 -30.75
C THR A 294 -9.26 50.59 -32.19
N PHE A 295 -9.68 49.35 -32.42
CA PHE A 295 -10.09 48.83 -33.72
C PHE A 295 -11.60 48.65 -33.81
N SER A 296 -12.14 48.52 -35.03
CA SER A 296 -13.55 48.19 -35.27
C SER A 296 -13.81 46.73 -34.88
N ALA A 297 -14.39 46.53 -33.69
CA ALA A 297 -14.73 45.19 -33.22
C ALA A 297 -15.80 44.57 -34.12
N LEU A 298 -16.70 45.39 -34.67
CA LEU A 298 -17.71 44.97 -35.62
C LEU A 298 -17.10 44.39 -36.90
N GLU A 299 -16.16 45.09 -37.52
CA GLU A 299 -15.47 44.56 -38.72
C GLU A 299 -14.77 43.25 -38.40
N LYS A 300 -14.06 43.18 -37.26
CA LYS A 300 -13.32 41.97 -36.86
C LYS A 300 -14.21 40.75 -36.67
N VAL A 301 -15.38 40.92 -36.05
CA VAL A 301 -16.34 39.82 -35.85
C VAL A 301 -16.99 39.41 -37.17
N MET A 302 -17.24 40.37 -38.08
CA MET A 302 -17.79 40.09 -39.41
C MET A 302 -16.81 39.31 -40.30
N GLU A 303 -15.51 39.37 -40.03
CA GLU A 303 -14.49 38.55 -40.70
C GLU A 303 -14.48 37.08 -40.22
N TRP A 304 -15.15 36.73 -39.11
CA TRP A 304 -15.10 35.36 -38.59
C TRP A 304 -15.83 34.37 -39.50
N GLU A 305 -15.09 33.40 -40.04
CA GLU A 305 -15.65 32.30 -40.81
C GLU A 305 -16.25 31.22 -39.90
N ILE A 306 -17.53 31.36 -39.56
CA ILE A 306 -18.26 30.33 -38.83
C ILE A 306 -18.61 29.17 -39.76
N LYS A 307 -18.23 27.95 -39.38
CA LYS A 307 -18.43 26.72 -40.17
C LYS A 307 -19.21 25.69 -39.36
N GLN A 308 -19.88 24.78 -40.08
CA GLN A 308 -20.40 23.55 -39.50
C GLN A 308 -19.37 22.42 -39.61
N TYR A 309 -19.27 21.56 -38.62
CA TYR A 309 -18.32 20.45 -38.60
C TYR A 309 -18.77 19.30 -37.67
N ASN A 310 -18.18 18.12 -37.84
CA ASN A 310 -18.31 17.00 -36.89
C ASN A 310 -16.97 16.83 -36.14
N LEU A 311 -17.00 16.40 -34.87
CA LEU A 311 -15.76 16.15 -34.13
C LEU A 311 -15.09 14.87 -34.62
N LYS A 312 -13.75 14.86 -34.64
CA LYS A 312 -12.97 13.66 -34.97
C LYS A 312 -13.28 12.49 -34.03
N THR A 313 -13.65 12.77 -32.79
CA THR A 313 -14.04 11.78 -31.78
C THR A 313 -15.36 11.08 -32.11
N ASP A 314 -16.23 11.68 -32.92
CA ASP A 314 -17.54 11.12 -33.27
C ASP A 314 -17.50 10.31 -34.58
N ILE A 315 -16.46 10.49 -35.40
CA ILE A 315 -16.29 9.78 -36.67
C ILE A 315 -16.16 8.25 -36.49
N PRO A 316 -15.43 7.71 -35.49
CA PRO A 316 -15.41 6.26 -35.23
C PRO A 316 -16.81 5.67 -35.03
N LYS A 317 -17.67 6.37 -34.28
CA LYS A 317 -19.05 5.93 -34.05
C LYS A 317 -19.85 5.84 -35.35
N LEU A 318 -19.65 6.77 -36.27
CA LEU A 318 -20.26 6.70 -37.60
C LEU A 318 -19.80 5.46 -38.39
N TYR A 319 -18.52 5.10 -38.30
CA TYR A 319 -18.01 3.89 -38.96
C TYR A 319 -18.58 2.61 -38.34
N GLU A 320 -18.70 2.53 -37.02
CA GLU A 320 -19.35 1.39 -36.35
C GLU A 320 -20.82 1.25 -36.77
N MET A 321 -21.57 2.36 -36.83
CA MET A 321 -22.95 2.35 -37.31
C MET A 321 -23.03 1.82 -38.75
N ARG A 322 -22.09 2.20 -39.61
CA ARG A 322 -22.01 1.72 -41.00
C ARG A 322 -21.65 0.24 -41.09
N MET A 323 -20.76 -0.27 -40.23
CA MET A 323 -20.38 -1.68 -40.19
C MET A 323 -21.52 -2.58 -39.70
N ASN A 324 -22.32 -2.08 -38.76
CA ASN A 324 -23.46 -2.81 -38.19
C ASN A 324 -24.76 -2.65 -38.99
N ARG A 325 -24.73 -1.90 -40.09
CA ARG A 325 -25.87 -1.69 -41.00
C ARG A 325 -26.25 -3.02 -41.66
N LYS A 326 -27.55 -3.33 -41.70
CA LYS A 326 -28.05 -4.52 -42.40
C LYS A 326 -28.26 -4.25 -43.88
N GLU A 327 -28.13 -5.30 -44.68
CA GLU A 327 -28.35 -5.24 -46.12
C GLU A 327 -29.80 -4.83 -46.42
N GLY A 328 -29.99 -3.75 -47.19
CA GLY A 328 -31.30 -3.14 -47.50
C GLY A 328 -31.65 -1.86 -46.71
N GLU A 329 -30.95 -1.54 -45.62
CA GLU A 329 -31.15 -0.28 -44.88
C GLU A 329 -30.56 0.93 -45.63
N PRO A 330 -31.04 2.17 -45.44
CA PRO A 330 -30.45 3.36 -46.06
C PRO A 330 -28.99 3.59 -45.63
N ILE A 331 -28.20 4.26 -46.48
CA ILE A 331 -26.80 4.58 -46.18
C ILE A 331 -26.74 5.59 -45.02
N ILE A 332 -25.95 5.28 -44.00
CA ILE A 332 -25.75 6.15 -42.84
C ILE A 332 -24.74 7.25 -43.19
N THR A 333 -25.20 8.50 -43.25
CA THR A 333 -24.39 9.71 -43.52
C THR A 333 -23.91 10.36 -42.22
N THR A 334 -23.13 11.44 -42.35
CA THR A 334 -22.70 12.27 -41.20
C THR A 334 -23.86 12.89 -40.42
N ASP A 335 -25.07 12.90 -40.98
CA ASP A 335 -26.28 13.38 -40.27
C ASP A 335 -26.65 12.49 -39.07
N ALA A 336 -26.08 11.28 -38.99
CA ALA A 336 -26.27 10.34 -37.89
C ALA A 336 -25.38 10.63 -36.66
N ILE A 337 -24.46 11.59 -36.74
CA ILE A 337 -23.60 12.03 -35.64
C ILE A 337 -23.81 13.52 -35.34
N PRO A 338 -23.43 14.00 -34.14
CA PRO A 338 -23.63 15.41 -33.78
C PRO A 338 -22.95 16.38 -34.76
N THR A 339 -23.71 17.36 -35.24
CA THR A 339 -23.20 18.51 -36.00
C THR A 339 -22.93 19.66 -35.04
N HIS A 340 -21.75 20.25 -35.15
CA HIS A 340 -21.29 21.38 -34.37
C HIS A 340 -21.11 22.61 -35.26
N TYR A 341 -21.13 23.79 -34.65
CA TYR A 341 -20.96 25.07 -35.33
C TYR A 341 -19.95 25.92 -34.55
N GLY A 342 -19.05 26.57 -35.25
CA GLY A 342 -18.05 27.42 -34.60
C GLY A 342 -16.98 27.93 -35.53
N LEU A 343 -16.06 28.70 -34.95
CA LEU A 343 -14.85 29.17 -35.62
C LEU A 343 -13.89 27.99 -35.84
N VAL A 344 -13.40 27.82 -37.06
CA VAL A 344 -12.40 26.80 -37.39
C VAL A 344 -11.07 27.50 -37.69
N ILE A 345 -10.08 27.29 -36.82
CA ILE A 345 -8.74 27.86 -36.99
C ILE A 345 -7.98 27.05 -38.07
N PRO A 346 -7.32 27.69 -39.04
CA PRO A 346 -6.44 27.02 -39.99
C PRO A 346 -5.31 26.26 -39.28
N LYS A 347 -4.86 25.14 -39.86
CA LYS A 347 -3.80 24.29 -39.28
C LYS A 347 -2.44 24.99 -39.12
N GLU A 348 -2.21 26.04 -39.90
CA GLU A 348 -0.95 26.79 -39.93
C GLU A 348 -0.93 27.97 -38.94
N ALA A 349 -2.00 28.17 -38.17
CA ALA A 349 -2.02 29.21 -37.15
C ALA A 349 -1.04 28.89 -36.01
N GLU A 350 -0.32 29.90 -35.54
CA GLU A 350 0.57 29.80 -34.38
C GLU A 350 -0.21 29.64 -33.05
N GLU A 351 -1.51 29.97 -33.04
CA GLU A 351 -2.38 29.80 -31.88
C GLU A 351 -3.03 28.42 -31.85
N ASN A 352 -2.77 27.64 -30.79
CA ASN A 352 -3.38 26.32 -30.57
C ASN A 352 -4.86 26.38 -30.10
N GLY A 353 -5.43 27.57 -29.93
CA GLY A 353 -6.84 27.75 -29.56
C GLY A 353 -7.22 29.22 -29.32
N VAL A 354 -8.50 29.56 -29.49
CA VAL A 354 -9.02 30.91 -29.23
C VAL A 354 -9.68 30.98 -27.85
N GLY A 355 -9.37 32.02 -27.08
CA GLY A 355 -10.01 32.26 -25.79
C GLY A 355 -11.49 32.64 -25.93
N LEU A 356 -12.39 31.73 -25.54
CA LEU A 356 -13.85 31.93 -25.64
C LEU A 356 -14.33 33.21 -24.95
N TYR A 357 -13.80 33.51 -23.76
CA TYR A 357 -14.14 34.74 -23.03
C TYR A 357 -13.74 36.00 -23.81
N GLY A 358 -12.57 35.98 -24.46
CA GLY A 358 -12.11 37.07 -25.32
C GLY A 358 -13.01 37.25 -26.53
N MET A 359 -13.40 36.15 -27.19
CA MET A 359 -14.33 36.18 -28.31
C MET A 359 -15.69 36.77 -27.92
N LEU A 360 -16.26 36.33 -26.80
CA LEU A 360 -17.54 36.86 -26.33
C LEU A 360 -17.44 38.37 -26.02
N SER A 361 -16.30 38.81 -25.49
CA SER A 361 -16.04 40.22 -25.21
C SER A 361 -15.95 41.05 -26.50
N GLN A 362 -15.27 40.53 -27.54
CA GLN A 362 -15.21 41.17 -28.86
C GLN A 362 -16.59 41.24 -29.52
N LEU A 363 -17.39 40.16 -29.46
CA LEU A 363 -18.77 40.14 -29.95
C LEU A 363 -19.65 41.16 -29.23
N THR A 364 -19.49 41.29 -27.91
CA THR A 364 -20.22 42.29 -27.12
C THR A 364 -19.86 43.71 -27.56
N SER A 365 -18.57 44.00 -27.77
CA SER A 365 -18.11 45.30 -28.28
C SER A 365 -18.61 45.58 -29.71
N ALA A 366 -18.57 44.58 -30.59
CA ALA A 366 -19.09 44.67 -31.96
C ALA A 366 -20.58 45.02 -31.97
N PHE A 367 -21.36 44.41 -31.08
CA PHE A 367 -22.78 44.70 -30.93
C PHE A 367 -23.02 46.13 -30.45
N GLN A 368 -22.29 46.59 -29.44
CA GLN A 368 -22.36 47.99 -28.96
C GLN A 368 -22.03 48.99 -30.08
N GLU A 369 -21.01 48.69 -30.88
CA GLU A 369 -20.61 49.50 -32.04
C GLU A 369 -21.71 49.52 -33.11
N HIS A 370 -22.30 48.37 -33.44
CA HIS A 370 -23.39 48.26 -34.40
C HIS A 370 -24.61 49.09 -33.98
N VAL A 371 -25.01 48.99 -32.70
CA VAL A 371 -26.11 49.80 -32.14
C VAL A 371 -25.80 51.29 -32.29
N THR A 372 -24.63 51.74 -31.85
CA THR A 372 -24.22 53.15 -31.92
C THR A 372 -24.23 53.68 -33.36
N LYS A 373 -23.67 52.92 -34.32
CA LYS A 373 -23.65 53.29 -35.74
C LYS A 373 -25.06 53.32 -36.35
N THR A 374 -25.92 52.39 -35.96
CA THR A 374 -27.29 52.32 -36.48
C THR A 374 -28.15 53.46 -35.96
N ASP A 375 -28.03 53.80 -34.67
CA ASP A 375 -28.76 54.90 -34.05
C ASP A 375 -28.37 56.23 -34.69
N ALA A 376 -27.07 56.48 -34.88
CA ALA A 376 -26.58 57.66 -35.59
C ALA A 376 -27.17 57.77 -37.01
N ARG A 377 -27.23 56.65 -37.75
CA ARG A 377 -27.85 56.61 -39.09
C ARG A 377 -29.35 56.89 -39.05
N LEU A 378 -30.05 56.41 -38.02
CA LEU A 378 -31.49 56.64 -37.87
C LEU A 378 -31.78 58.10 -37.52
N GLU A 379 -31.01 58.72 -36.62
CA GLU A 379 -31.12 60.15 -36.30
C GLU A 379 -30.89 61.02 -37.54
N GLU A 380 -29.88 60.70 -38.35
CA GLU A 380 -29.65 61.36 -39.64
C GLU A 380 -30.85 61.22 -40.58
N LEU A 381 -31.40 60.00 -40.74
CA LEU A 381 -32.56 59.76 -41.61
C LEU A 381 -33.85 60.42 -41.11
N GLU A 382 -34.07 60.49 -39.80
CA GLU A 382 -35.22 61.17 -39.21
C GLU A 382 -35.13 62.70 -39.35
N SER A 383 -33.91 63.24 -39.31
CA SER A 383 -33.65 64.67 -39.59
C SER A 383 -33.90 65.05 -41.06
N LEU A 384 -33.90 64.08 -41.98
CA LEU A 384 -34.08 64.23 -43.42
C LEU A 384 -35.53 64.10 -43.93
N LYS A 385 -36.55 64.10 -43.06
CA LYS A 385 -37.97 64.05 -43.48
C LYS A 385 -38.24 65.03 -44.65
N PRO A 386 -38.86 64.58 -45.78
CA PRO A 386 -39.05 65.44 -46.94
C PRO A 386 -40.00 66.60 -46.61
N LYS A 387 -39.63 67.82 -47.03
CA LYS A 387 -40.50 69.01 -47.02
C LYS A 387 -41.68 68.83 -48.01
N GLY A 388 -42.61 67.92 -47.68
CA GLY A 388 -43.85 67.71 -48.41
C GLY A 388 -44.95 68.67 -47.93
N ASN A 389 -45.27 69.66 -48.76
CA ASN A 389 -46.48 70.50 -48.79
C ASN A 389 -47.20 70.80 -47.45
N VAL A 390 -46.67 71.79 -46.71
CA VAL A 390 -47.34 72.39 -45.53
C VAL A 390 -48.42 73.43 -45.92
N LYS A 391 -48.65 73.72 -47.21
CA LYS A 391 -49.51 74.84 -47.66
C LYS A 391 -51.03 74.67 -47.50
N HIS A 392 -51.56 73.54 -47.03
CA HIS A 392 -53.02 73.32 -46.96
C HIS A 392 -53.59 72.88 -45.61
N ARG A 393 -52.89 73.06 -44.48
CA ARG A 393 -53.41 72.65 -43.16
C ARG A 393 -54.36 73.65 -42.48
N ASN A 394 -54.36 74.93 -42.88
CA ASN A 394 -55.18 76.00 -42.26
C ASN A 394 -56.20 76.65 -43.22
N ARG A 395 -57.07 75.87 -43.88
CA ARG A 395 -58.29 76.43 -44.52
C ARG A 395 -59.48 76.27 -43.59
N VAL A 396 -60.04 77.40 -43.17
CA VAL A 396 -61.28 77.54 -42.38
C VAL A 396 -62.42 76.77 -43.06
N LYS A 397 -63.09 75.86 -42.32
CA LYS A 397 -64.31 75.18 -42.78
C LYS A 397 -65.40 76.23 -43.06
N ARG A 398 -65.86 76.34 -44.30
CA ARG A 398 -67.04 77.14 -44.67
C ARG A 398 -68.26 76.67 -43.85
N GLN A 399 -68.89 77.59 -43.12
CA GLN A 399 -70.20 77.35 -42.49
C GLN A 399 -71.24 77.07 -43.58
N ARG A 400 -71.97 75.95 -43.46
CA ARG A 400 -73.10 75.61 -44.33
C ARG A 400 -74.30 76.49 -43.95
N ARG A 401 -74.87 77.20 -44.93
CA ARG A 401 -76.18 77.90 -44.77
C ARG A 401 -77.30 76.86 -44.58
N PRO A 402 -78.34 77.15 -43.76
CA PRO A 402 -79.44 76.22 -43.55
C PRO A 402 -80.33 76.07 -44.80
N PRO A 403 -80.95 74.91 -45.02
CA PRO A 403 -81.82 74.67 -46.16
C PRO A 403 -83.18 75.38 -45.99
N ARG A 404 -83.58 76.19 -46.97
CA ARG A 404 -84.95 76.72 -47.09
C ARG A 404 -85.87 75.58 -47.54
N HIS A 405 -86.66 75.05 -46.61
CA HIS A 405 -87.83 74.24 -46.92
C HIS A 405 -89.04 75.17 -46.97
N VAL A 406 -89.69 75.29 -48.13
CA VAL A 406 -91.00 75.94 -48.29
C VAL A 406 -92.02 74.83 -48.49
N LYS A 407 -93.02 74.75 -47.60
CA LYS A 407 -94.15 73.82 -47.68
C LYS A 407 -95.36 74.48 -48.34
N ARG A 408 -95.79 73.87 -49.46
CA ARG A 408 -97.14 73.56 -49.97
C ARG A 408 -98.22 74.65 -50.18
N SER A 409 -98.76 74.64 -51.40
CA SER A 409 -100.19 74.39 -51.79
C SER A 409 -100.26 74.62 -53.32
N SER A 410 -100.93 73.86 -54.19
CA SER A 410 -102.10 72.97 -54.11
C SER A 410 -102.01 71.94 -55.24
#